data_AF-A0A7Y5AI87-F1
#
_entry.id   AF-A0A7Y5AI87-F1
#
_cell.length_a   1.000
_cell.length_b   1.000
_cell.length_c   1.000
_cell.angle_alpha   90.00
_cell.angle_beta   90.00
_cell.angle_gamma   90.00
#
_symmetry.space_group_name_H-M   'P 1'
#
loop_
_entity.id
_entity.type
_entity.pdbx_description
1 polymer ?
#
loop_
_entity_poly.entity_id
_entity_poly.type
_entity_poly.pdbx_seq_one_letter_code
_entity_poly.pdbx_strand_id
1 'polypeptide(L)'
;AQVIIKAGETSVQYTHDAQGDDVYQDAGEISLGIKTAEDAKGTVFENLQFGGDASVKVTDTINEVVAKLTATPSVNEGGEITYTITLTNKDGLPINNHSELFFKLTDGTTVVVPANSTTGSITVTAPDNVYVGANEPVVNAIEAASGADAWKFENLTLDKTEVSTTVTDEPGTPGNEGDIVKVTITADQVSVAENVKPTFTVHINTVLAHDLTVTLSNNAVVTIKAGQTSSEPY
;
A
#
# COMPACT_ATOMS: atom_id res chain seq x y z
N ALA A 1 37.17 -16.84 25.29
CA ALA A 1 37.11 -16.39 26.70
C ALA A 1 37.98 -17.30 27.57
N GLN A 2 38.34 -16.87 28.78
CA GLN A 2 39.03 -17.69 29.78
C GLN A 2 38.30 -17.53 31.12
N VAL A 3 38.20 -18.61 31.89
CA VAL A 3 37.66 -18.61 33.25
C VAL A 3 38.65 -19.28 34.20
N ILE A 4 38.56 -18.95 35.48
CA ILE A 4 39.42 -19.50 36.53
C ILE A 4 38.54 -20.20 37.57
N ILE A 5 38.73 -21.51 37.72
CA ILE A 5 38.19 -22.25 38.87
C ILE A 5 39.16 -22.03 40.03
N LYS A 6 38.69 -21.41 41.11
CA LYS A 6 39.55 -21.11 42.26
C LYS A 6 39.91 -22.40 43.01
N ALA A 7 41.08 -22.41 43.66
CA ALA A 7 41.50 -23.55 44.46
C ALA A 7 40.44 -23.90 45.52
N GLY A 8 40.06 -25.18 45.59
CA GLY A 8 39.00 -25.68 46.46
C GLY A 8 37.60 -25.67 45.84
N GLU A 9 37.40 -24.99 44.72
CA GLU A 9 36.13 -24.99 43.96
C GLU A 9 36.16 -26.06 42.86
N THR A 10 34.96 -26.47 42.42
CA THR A 10 34.78 -27.45 41.35
C THR A 10 34.11 -26.87 40.10
N SER A 11 33.72 -25.60 40.13
CA SER A 11 33.06 -24.93 39.01
C SER A 11 33.30 -23.43 38.99
N VAL A 12 33.07 -22.83 37.84
CA VAL A 12 33.02 -21.38 37.62
C VAL A 12 32.02 -21.11 36.50
N GLN A 13 31.29 -20.00 36.58
CA GLN A 13 30.34 -19.61 35.56
C GLN A 13 31.02 -18.79 34.46
N TYR A 14 30.65 -19.08 33.22
CA TYR A 14 30.87 -18.21 32.07
C TYR A 14 29.50 -17.79 31.53
N THR A 15 29.33 -16.51 31.24
CA THR A 15 28.12 -15.97 30.61
C THR A 15 28.45 -15.53 29.19
N HIS A 16 27.56 -15.87 28.26
CA HIS A 16 27.56 -15.36 26.90
C HIS A 16 26.36 -14.43 26.73
N ASP A 17 26.50 -13.37 25.96
CA ASP A 17 25.37 -12.49 25.65
C ASP A 17 24.37 -13.26 24.80
N ALA A 18 23.08 -13.07 25.06
CA ALA A 18 22.04 -13.64 24.21
C ALA A 18 22.06 -12.95 22.83
N GLN A 19 21.49 -13.65 21.85
CA GLN A 19 21.05 -13.01 20.61
C GLN A 19 20.12 -11.83 20.96
N GLY A 20 20.25 -10.73 20.21
CA GLY A 20 19.39 -9.55 20.42
C GLY A 20 17.94 -9.85 20.06
N ASP A 21 17.03 -9.00 20.55
CA ASP A 21 15.59 -9.09 20.25
C ASP A 21 15.28 -8.18 19.05
N ASP A 22 14.58 -8.71 18.05
CA ASP A 22 14.11 -7.93 16.89
C ASP A 22 12.67 -8.29 16.49
N VAL A 23 12.34 -8.27 15.21
CA VAL A 23 10.99 -8.61 14.72
C VAL A 23 11.02 -9.74 13.70
N TYR A 24 12.19 -10.36 13.53
CA TYR A 24 12.50 -11.30 12.48
C TYR A 24 12.79 -12.68 13.06
N GLN A 25 12.32 -13.69 12.35
CA GLN A 25 12.53 -15.08 12.73
C GLN A 25 14.02 -15.43 12.70
N ASP A 26 14.64 -15.60 13.86
CA ASP A 26 16.09 -15.71 13.97
C ASP A 26 16.61 -16.72 15.02
N ALA A 27 15.78 -17.69 15.43
CA ALA A 27 16.17 -18.76 16.35
C ALA A 27 17.56 -19.39 16.07
N GLY A 28 18.31 -19.68 17.14
CA GLY A 28 19.72 -20.08 17.04
C GLY A 28 20.16 -21.19 18.00
N GLU A 29 21.45 -21.51 17.97
CA GLU A 29 22.12 -22.39 18.94
C GLU A 29 23.50 -21.84 19.26
N ILE A 30 23.84 -21.76 20.54
CA ILE A 30 25.18 -21.43 21.01
C ILE A 30 25.86 -22.72 21.43
N SER A 31 26.99 -23.05 20.80
CA SER A 31 27.83 -24.19 21.16
C SER A 31 29.19 -23.72 21.66
N LEU A 32 29.64 -24.26 22.79
CA LEU A 32 30.92 -23.93 23.42
C LEU A 32 31.67 -25.18 23.87
N GLY A 33 32.92 -25.29 23.42
CA GLY A 33 33.85 -26.36 23.77
C GLY A 33 35.03 -25.88 24.61
N ILE A 34 35.73 -26.82 25.24
CA ILE A 34 36.98 -26.58 25.97
C ILE A 34 38.14 -26.76 25.01
N LYS A 35 38.89 -25.68 24.71
CA LYS A 35 40.05 -25.73 23.82
C LYS A 35 41.33 -26.16 24.56
N THR A 36 41.55 -25.60 25.74
CA THR A 36 42.74 -25.84 26.59
C THR A 36 42.35 -25.66 28.05
N ALA A 37 43.05 -26.36 28.95
CA ALA A 37 43.02 -26.08 30.38
C ALA A 37 44.42 -26.31 30.96
N GLU A 38 44.84 -25.43 31.86
CA GLU A 38 46.15 -25.49 32.52
C GLU A 38 46.00 -25.09 33.99
N ASP A 39 46.85 -25.65 34.85
CA ASP A 39 46.96 -25.17 36.23
C ASP A 39 47.54 -23.75 36.24
N ALA A 40 47.09 -22.91 37.19
CA ALA A 40 47.50 -21.52 37.26
C ALA A 40 49.01 -21.31 37.52
N LYS A 41 49.72 -22.33 38.00
CA LYS A 41 51.18 -22.32 38.17
C LYS A 41 51.92 -23.05 37.04
N GLY A 42 51.21 -23.49 36.01
CA GLY A 42 51.77 -24.23 34.87
C GLY A 42 52.16 -25.68 35.20
N THR A 43 51.61 -26.25 36.27
CA THR A 43 51.85 -27.66 36.59
C THR A 43 51.03 -28.59 35.69
N VAL A 44 51.56 -29.79 35.41
CA VAL A 44 50.90 -30.77 34.53
C VAL A 44 50.09 -31.77 35.37
N PHE A 45 48.89 -32.08 34.90
CA PHE A 45 48.05 -33.12 35.49
C PHE A 45 48.46 -34.51 35.00
N GLU A 46 48.29 -35.54 35.83
CA GLU A 46 48.61 -36.93 35.48
C GLU A 46 47.68 -37.50 34.39
N ASN A 47 46.42 -37.04 34.33
CA ASN A 47 45.44 -37.46 33.33
C ASN A 47 44.35 -36.39 33.10
N LEU A 48 44.71 -35.30 32.42
CA LEU A 48 43.73 -34.28 32.00
C LEU A 48 42.97 -34.75 30.75
N GLN A 49 41.65 -34.71 30.80
CA GLN A 49 40.77 -35.05 29.68
C GLN A 49 39.70 -33.97 29.52
N PHE A 50 39.28 -33.73 28.29
CA PHE A 50 38.17 -32.81 27.98
C PHE A 50 36.91 -33.61 27.63
N GLY A 51 35.76 -33.09 28.08
CA GLY A 51 34.46 -33.53 27.59
C GLY A 51 34.18 -33.02 26.18
N GLY A 52 33.00 -33.35 25.66
CA GLY A 52 32.49 -32.76 24.43
C GLY A 52 31.97 -31.33 24.63
N ASP A 53 31.59 -30.71 23.52
CA ASP A 53 30.99 -29.37 23.52
C ASP A 53 29.63 -29.37 24.23
N ALA A 54 29.31 -28.27 24.88
CA ALA A 54 27.99 -28.00 25.43
C ALA A 54 27.25 -27.04 24.50
N SER A 55 25.96 -27.29 24.25
CA SER A 55 25.12 -26.37 23.48
C SER A 55 23.84 -25.98 24.20
N VAL A 56 23.31 -24.82 23.85
CA VAL A 56 22.01 -24.31 24.28
C VAL A 56 21.27 -23.73 23.10
N LYS A 57 20.00 -24.10 22.94
CA LYS A 57 19.12 -23.50 21.93
C LYS A 57 18.68 -22.12 22.38
N VAL A 58 18.74 -21.16 21.46
CA VAL A 58 18.15 -19.84 21.61
C VAL A 58 16.81 -19.87 20.91
N THR A 59 15.74 -19.83 21.70
CA THR A 59 14.39 -19.71 21.16
C THR A 59 14.11 -18.27 20.83
N ASP A 60 13.41 -18.09 19.73
CA ASP A 60 12.96 -16.78 19.27
C ASP A 60 11.82 -16.21 20.11
N THR A 61 11.71 -14.89 20.14
CA THR A 61 10.58 -14.15 20.70
C THR A 61 9.46 -14.03 19.65
N ILE A 62 8.36 -13.36 20.01
CA ILE A 62 7.26 -13.08 19.07
C ILE A 62 6.87 -11.62 19.20
N ASN A 63 7.26 -10.86 18.19
CA ASN A 63 7.23 -9.42 18.16
C ASN A 63 6.38 -8.99 16.96
N GLU A 64 5.25 -8.36 17.26
CA GLU A 64 4.26 -8.00 16.25
C GLU A 64 4.70 -6.76 15.44
N VAL A 65 4.59 -6.87 14.12
CA VAL A 65 4.63 -5.76 13.18
C VAL A 65 3.23 -5.54 12.64
N VAL A 66 2.72 -4.32 12.78
CA VAL A 66 1.40 -3.92 12.25
C VAL A 66 1.60 -3.10 10.98
N ALA A 67 1.00 -3.53 9.88
CA ALA A 67 0.86 -2.73 8.67
C ALA A 67 -0.46 -1.96 8.70
N LYS A 68 -0.39 -0.64 8.61
CA LYS A 68 -1.54 0.26 8.62
C LYS A 68 -1.62 1.10 7.36
N LEU A 69 -2.84 1.19 6.80
CA LEU A 69 -3.16 2.04 5.66
C LEU A 69 -3.68 3.39 6.12
N THR A 70 -3.27 4.45 5.42
CA THR A 70 -3.91 5.77 5.45
C THR A 70 -4.18 6.25 4.03
N ALA A 71 -5.16 7.15 3.88
CA ALA A 71 -5.51 7.79 2.62
C ALA A 71 -5.61 9.31 2.80
N THR A 72 -5.46 10.07 1.71
CA THR A 72 -5.85 11.49 1.68
C THR A 72 -7.32 11.61 2.11
N PRO A 73 -7.68 12.43 3.13
CA PRO A 73 -9.06 12.44 3.64
C PRO A 73 -10.10 12.99 2.65
N SER A 74 -9.73 13.97 1.83
CA SER A 74 -10.60 14.56 0.81
C SER A 74 -9.80 15.10 -0.35
N VAL A 75 -10.36 14.98 -1.55
CA VAL A 75 -9.83 15.55 -2.80
C VAL A 75 -10.97 16.08 -3.65
N ASN A 76 -10.65 16.91 -4.64
CA ASN A 76 -11.62 17.23 -5.69
C ASN A 76 -11.72 16.06 -6.67
N GLU A 77 -12.78 16.04 -7.48
CA GLU A 77 -12.86 15.20 -8.68
C GLU A 77 -11.62 15.37 -9.57
N GLY A 78 -11.17 14.28 -10.17
CA GLY A 78 -9.91 14.22 -10.93
C GLY A 78 -8.62 14.44 -10.10
N GLY A 79 -8.73 14.74 -8.81
CA GLY A 79 -7.59 14.92 -7.90
C GLY A 79 -6.86 13.63 -7.56
N GLU A 80 -5.72 13.74 -6.87
CA GLU A 80 -4.91 12.57 -6.48
C GLU A 80 -5.19 12.10 -5.04
N ILE A 81 -5.63 10.85 -4.90
CA ILE A 81 -5.71 10.14 -3.63
C ILE A 81 -4.36 9.48 -3.37
N THR A 82 -3.70 9.84 -2.26
CA THR A 82 -2.46 9.19 -1.83
C THR A 82 -2.78 8.12 -0.80
N TYR A 83 -2.43 6.86 -1.08
CA TYR A 83 -2.45 5.78 -0.11
C TYR A 83 -1.05 5.58 0.47
N THR A 84 -0.95 5.45 1.79
CA THR A 84 0.32 5.19 2.48
C THR A 84 0.19 3.98 3.38
N ILE A 85 1.11 3.03 3.24
CA ILE A 85 1.30 1.93 4.20
C ILE A 85 2.40 2.35 5.17
N THR A 86 2.15 2.16 6.47
CA THR A 86 3.13 2.32 7.54
C THR A 86 3.26 1.02 8.33
N LEU A 87 4.49 0.55 8.52
CA LEU A 87 4.84 -0.56 9.38
C LEU A 87 5.26 -0.03 10.75
N THR A 88 4.70 -0.59 11.82
CA THR A 88 5.05 -0.24 13.20
C THR A 88 5.23 -1.48 14.06
N ASN A 89 6.10 -1.38 15.05
CA ASN A 89 6.20 -2.35 16.14
C ASN A 89 5.99 -1.58 17.46
N LYS A 90 5.22 -2.14 18.39
CA LYS A 90 4.82 -1.45 19.63
C LYS A 90 6.00 -1.08 20.54
N ASP A 91 7.08 -1.86 20.48
CA ASP A 91 8.26 -1.69 21.33
C ASP A 91 9.34 -0.84 20.63
N GLY A 92 9.08 -0.37 19.40
CA GLY A 92 10.01 0.46 18.64
C GLY A 92 11.21 -0.32 18.09
N LEU A 93 11.10 -1.64 17.96
CA LEU A 93 12.16 -2.46 17.39
C LEU A 93 12.37 -2.13 15.90
N PRO A 94 13.61 -2.22 15.40
CA PRO A 94 13.92 -1.88 14.01
C PRO A 94 13.19 -2.78 13.00
N ILE A 95 12.62 -2.17 11.96
CA ILE A 95 12.00 -2.85 10.83
C ILE A 95 12.82 -2.46 9.58
N ASN A 96 14.00 -3.07 9.43
CA ASN A 96 15.01 -2.65 8.45
C ASN A 96 15.80 -3.81 7.81
N ASN A 97 15.28 -5.04 7.88
CA ASN A 97 15.89 -6.24 7.30
C ASN A 97 14.86 -7.05 6.51
N HIS A 98 14.20 -6.39 5.56
CA HIS A 98 13.23 -7.03 4.68
C HIS A 98 13.39 -6.53 3.24
N SER A 99 13.16 -7.41 2.28
CA SER A 99 12.97 -7.06 0.87
C SER A 99 11.72 -6.20 0.66
N GLU A 100 11.46 -5.77 -0.58
CA GLU A 100 10.22 -5.06 -0.91
C GLU A 100 8.98 -5.87 -0.49
N LEU A 101 7.99 -5.16 0.04
CA LEU A 101 6.70 -5.70 0.43
C LEU A 101 5.61 -5.07 -0.44
N PHE A 102 4.65 -5.88 -0.84
CA PHE A 102 3.54 -5.49 -1.71
C PHE A 102 2.23 -5.64 -0.94
N PHE A 103 1.51 -4.55 -0.75
CA PHE A 103 0.22 -4.50 -0.08
C PHE A 103 -0.88 -4.27 -1.10
N LYS A 104 -1.68 -5.29 -1.37
CA LYS A 104 -2.84 -5.21 -2.23
C LYS A 104 -4.01 -4.62 -1.45
N LEU A 105 -4.63 -3.58 -1.99
CA LEU A 105 -5.83 -2.95 -1.46
C LEU A 105 -7.09 -3.61 -2.05
N THR A 106 -8.24 -3.38 -1.42
CA THR A 106 -9.53 -3.96 -1.82
C THR A 106 -9.99 -3.59 -3.23
N ASP A 107 -9.58 -2.44 -3.77
CA ASP A 107 -9.82 -2.03 -5.16
C ASP A 107 -8.84 -2.66 -6.17
N GLY A 108 -7.85 -3.42 -5.71
CA GLY A 108 -6.79 -4.01 -6.52
C GLY A 108 -5.52 -3.17 -6.64
N THR A 109 -5.49 -1.93 -6.14
CA THR A 109 -4.29 -1.08 -6.07
C THR A 109 -3.22 -1.78 -5.24
N THR A 110 -1.94 -1.67 -5.63
CA THR A 110 -0.82 -2.26 -4.88
C THR A 110 0.12 -1.17 -4.40
N VAL A 111 0.24 -1.03 -3.07
CA VAL A 111 1.23 -0.14 -2.43
C VAL A 111 2.52 -0.92 -2.19
N VAL A 112 3.64 -0.39 -2.64
CA VAL A 112 4.96 -1.00 -2.42
C VAL A 112 5.64 -0.30 -1.25
N VAL A 113 6.04 -1.06 -0.23
CA VAL A 113 6.97 -0.62 0.80
C VAL A 113 8.37 -1.07 0.37
N PRO A 114 9.29 -0.14 0.08
CA PRO A 114 10.64 -0.48 -0.36
C PRO A 114 11.40 -1.34 0.66
N ALA A 115 12.43 -2.04 0.19
CA ALA A 115 13.29 -2.82 1.08
C ALA A 115 13.85 -1.94 2.21
N ASN A 116 13.80 -2.49 3.43
CA ASN A 116 14.28 -1.86 4.67
C ASN A 116 13.61 -0.52 5.06
N SER A 117 12.48 -0.19 4.44
CA SER A 117 11.68 1.00 4.77
C SER A 117 10.45 0.62 5.59
N THR A 118 10.04 1.52 6.48
CA THR A 118 8.78 1.37 7.24
C THR A 118 7.58 1.99 6.54
N THR A 119 7.77 2.70 5.44
CA THR A 119 6.69 3.38 4.72
C THR A 119 6.79 3.18 3.21
N GLY A 120 5.63 3.19 2.57
CA GLY A 120 5.48 3.17 1.12
C GLY A 120 4.18 3.86 0.72
N SER A 121 4.16 4.49 -0.46
CA SER A 121 2.98 5.22 -0.94
C SER A 121 2.75 5.07 -2.44
N ILE A 122 1.51 5.31 -2.84
CA ILE A 122 1.08 5.37 -4.24
C ILE A 122 -0.02 6.42 -4.39
N THR A 123 -0.10 7.07 -5.55
CA THR A 123 -1.20 7.97 -5.90
C THR A 123 -2.12 7.32 -6.93
N VAL A 124 -3.42 7.55 -6.79
CA VAL A 124 -4.44 7.18 -7.77
C VAL A 124 -5.34 8.38 -8.05
N THR A 125 -5.87 8.49 -9.26
CA THR A 125 -6.81 9.56 -9.63
C THR A 125 -8.19 9.25 -9.05
N ALA A 126 -8.81 10.24 -8.41
CA ALA A 126 -10.18 10.17 -7.95
C ALA A 126 -11.15 10.09 -9.14
N PRO A 127 -12.33 9.46 -8.97
CA PRO A 127 -13.41 9.54 -9.95
C PRO A 127 -13.75 10.99 -10.29
N ASP A 128 -14.16 11.19 -11.54
CA ASP A 128 -14.41 12.51 -12.13
C ASP A 128 -15.61 12.42 -13.07
N ASN A 129 -16.51 13.40 -12.99
CA ASN A 129 -17.72 13.43 -13.79
C ASN A 129 -18.26 14.85 -14.04
N VAL A 130 -19.02 14.96 -15.13
CA VAL A 130 -19.55 16.24 -15.61
C VAL A 130 -20.73 16.81 -14.80
N TYR A 131 -21.22 16.13 -13.76
CA TYR A 131 -22.40 16.51 -13.02
C TYR A 131 -22.04 17.11 -11.66
N VAL A 132 -22.76 18.17 -11.29
CA VAL A 132 -22.59 18.79 -9.98
C VAL A 132 -23.01 17.86 -8.84
N GLY A 133 -22.26 17.92 -7.74
CA GLY A 133 -22.49 17.12 -6.54
C GLY A 133 -21.28 16.27 -6.15
N ALA A 134 -21.26 15.79 -4.91
CA ALA A 134 -20.18 14.92 -4.46
C ALA A 134 -20.28 13.54 -5.11
N ASN A 135 -19.14 13.02 -5.55
CA ASN A 135 -18.98 11.62 -5.90
C ASN A 135 -19.10 10.71 -4.66
N GLU A 136 -19.45 9.45 -4.89
CA GLU A 136 -19.36 8.44 -3.84
C GLU A 136 -17.93 8.39 -3.28
N PRO A 137 -17.75 8.32 -1.94
CA PRO A 137 -16.42 8.24 -1.35
C PRO A 137 -15.64 7.03 -1.86
N VAL A 138 -14.35 7.22 -2.11
CA VAL A 138 -13.46 6.10 -2.43
C VAL A 138 -13.04 5.43 -1.12
N VAL A 139 -13.46 4.19 -0.93
CA VAL A 139 -13.18 3.39 0.28
C VAL A 139 -12.23 2.26 -0.06
N ASN A 140 -11.19 2.09 0.76
CA ASN A 140 -10.21 1.03 0.60
C ASN A 140 -9.74 0.47 1.94
N ALA A 141 -9.27 -0.77 1.94
CA ALA A 141 -8.59 -1.41 3.06
C ALA A 141 -7.44 -2.29 2.56
N ILE A 142 -6.55 -2.71 3.46
CA ILE A 142 -5.55 -3.73 3.14
C ILE A 142 -6.26 -5.07 2.94
N GLU A 143 -6.15 -5.64 1.75
CA GLU A 143 -6.68 -6.98 1.44
C GLU A 143 -5.65 -8.06 1.79
N ALA A 144 -4.43 -7.90 1.28
CA ALA A 144 -3.35 -8.88 1.40
C ALA A 144 -1.97 -8.22 1.38
N ALA A 145 -0.99 -8.90 1.98
CA ALA A 145 0.42 -8.54 1.90
C ALA A 145 1.22 -9.70 1.29
N SER A 146 2.25 -9.37 0.51
CA SER A 146 3.16 -10.33 -0.09
C SER A 146 4.57 -9.72 -0.23
N GLY A 147 5.53 -10.52 -0.66
CA GLY A 147 6.93 -10.13 -0.77
C GLY A 147 7.82 -11.30 -0.38
N ALA A 148 9.04 -11.34 -0.93
CA ALA A 148 9.97 -12.44 -0.70
C ALA A 148 10.34 -12.63 0.78
N ASP A 149 10.20 -11.57 1.59
CA ASP A 149 10.58 -11.54 3.01
C ASP A 149 9.40 -11.27 3.96
N ALA A 150 8.15 -11.28 3.47
CA ALA A 150 6.99 -11.08 4.35
C ALA A 150 6.88 -12.17 5.45
N TRP A 151 7.37 -13.37 5.16
CA TRP A 151 7.44 -14.49 6.11
C TRP A 151 8.59 -14.37 7.10
N LYS A 152 9.55 -13.45 6.91
CA LYS A 152 10.66 -13.27 7.85
C LYS A 152 10.21 -12.61 9.14
N PHE A 153 9.13 -11.83 9.14
CA PHE A 153 8.59 -11.29 10.38
C PHE A 153 8.12 -12.42 11.29
N GLU A 154 8.36 -12.29 12.59
CA GLU A 154 7.83 -13.22 13.60
C GLU A 154 6.30 -13.21 13.59
N ASN A 155 5.70 -12.02 13.49
CA ASN A 155 4.26 -11.83 13.34
C ASN A 155 3.91 -10.55 12.58
N LEU A 156 3.48 -10.66 11.32
CA LEU A 156 2.97 -9.53 10.54
C LEU A 156 1.43 -9.51 10.57
N THR A 157 0.88 -8.48 11.23
CA THR A 157 -0.56 -8.22 11.30
C THR A 157 -0.96 -7.13 10.30
N LEU A 158 -2.04 -7.35 9.57
CA LEU A 158 -2.61 -6.35 8.66
C LEU A 158 -3.79 -5.65 9.34
N ASP A 159 -3.72 -4.34 9.51
CA ASP A 159 -4.87 -3.53 9.93
C ASP A 159 -5.86 -3.43 8.76
N LYS A 160 -6.95 -4.18 8.86
CA LYS A 160 -8.02 -4.23 7.85
C LYS A 160 -9.07 -3.14 8.02
N THR A 161 -8.81 -2.13 8.85
CA THR A 161 -9.69 -0.96 8.98
C THR A 161 -9.79 -0.24 7.64
N GLU A 162 -11.02 0.06 7.21
CA GLU A 162 -11.27 0.83 6.00
C GLU A 162 -10.82 2.29 6.18
N VAL A 163 -10.22 2.84 5.13
CA VAL A 163 -9.96 4.27 4.95
C VAL A 163 -10.89 4.80 3.87
N SER A 164 -11.34 6.04 4.02
CA SER A 164 -12.27 6.68 3.10
C SER A 164 -11.75 8.05 2.69
N THR A 165 -11.85 8.34 1.40
CA THR A 165 -11.56 9.64 0.82
C THR A 165 -12.84 10.22 0.26
N THR A 166 -13.25 11.39 0.77
CA THR A 166 -14.39 12.13 0.20
C THR A 166 -13.96 12.82 -1.09
N VAL A 167 -14.73 12.63 -2.16
CA VAL A 167 -14.47 13.26 -3.45
C VAL A 167 -15.48 14.40 -3.65
N THR A 168 -14.98 15.63 -3.66
CA THR A 168 -15.81 16.83 -3.78
C THR A 168 -15.83 17.34 -5.20
N ASP A 169 -17.01 17.78 -5.64
CA ASP A 169 -17.20 18.46 -6.91
C ASP A 169 -16.18 19.58 -7.14
N GLU A 170 -15.79 19.80 -8.39
CA GLU A 170 -14.90 20.89 -8.74
C GLU A 170 -15.60 22.23 -8.56
N PRO A 171 -14.89 23.26 -8.05
CA PRO A 171 -15.52 24.56 -7.83
C PRO A 171 -15.89 25.22 -9.16
N GLY A 172 -17.19 25.31 -9.47
CA GLY A 172 -17.70 26.05 -10.62
C GLY A 172 -17.41 27.56 -10.59
N THR A 173 -17.80 28.28 -11.66
CA THR A 173 -17.44 29.70 -11.84
C THR A 173 -18.03 30.62 -10.75
N PRO A 174 -17.22 31.50 -10.11
CA PRO A 174 -15.79 31.77 -10.35
C PRO A 174 -14.86 30.75 -9.65
N GLY A 175 -14.09 29.98 -10.43
CA GLY A 175 -13.24 28.86 -10.01
C GLY A 175 -12.55 28.19 -11.21
N ASN A 176 -11.83 27.06 -11.01
CA ASN A 176 -11.44 26.19 -12.12
C ASN A 176 -12.72 25.80 -12.85
N GLU A 177 -12.84 26.13 -14.13
CA GLU A 177 -14.02 25.78 -14.92
C GLU A 177 -14.12 24.25 -14.91
N GLY A 178 -15.02 23.71 -14.07
CA GLY A 178 -15.30 22.27 -14.05
C GLY A 178 -15.68 21.78 -15.45
N ASP A 179 -15.93 20.49 -15.57
CA ASP A 179 -16.15 19.84 -16.86
C ASP A 179 -17.05 20.60 -17.87
N ILE A 180 -16.44 21.03 -18.98
CA ILE A 180 -17.16 21.75 -20.04
C ILE A 180 -17.91 20.77 -20.94
N VAL A 181 -19.25 20.85 -20.92
CA VAL A 181 -20.13 20.21 -21.91
C VAL A 181 -20.57 21.21 -22.97
N LYS A 182 -20.00 21.10 -24.17
CA LYS A 182 -20.28 21.97 -25.33
C LYS A 182 -21.25 21.30 -26.31
N VAL A 183 -22.41 21.91 -26.50
CA VAL A 183 -23.41 21.51 -27.50
C VAL A 183 -23.18 22.27 -28.81
N THR A 184 -23.19 21.57 -29.94
CA THR A 184 -23.07 22.14 -31.29
C THR A 184 -24.11 21.53 -32.23
N ILE A 185 -24.36 22.17 -33.37
CA ILE A 185 -25.27 21.66 -34.41
C ILE A 185 -24.62 21.84 -35.78
N THR A 186 -24.77 20.84 -36.65
CA THR A 186 -24.32 20.90 -38.04
C THR A 186 -25.50 20.66 -38.98
N ALA A 187 -25.47 21.30 -40.14
CA ALA A 187 -26.33 20.91 -41.25
C ALA A 187 -25.66 19.74 -41.98
N ASP A 188 -26.39 18.66 -42.22
CA ASP A 188 -25.83 17.46 -42.86
C ASP A 188 -25.61 17.69 -44.37
N GLN A 189 -26.24 18.72 -44.93
CA GLN A 189 -26.09 19.13 -46.32
C GLN A 189 -25.75 20.63 -46.43
N VAL A 190 -24.87 20.99 -47.39
CA VAL A 190 -24.52 22.40 -47.70
C VAL A 190 -25.69 23.13 -48.38
N SER A 191 -26.47 22.40 -49.19
CA SER A 191 -27.66 22.90 -49.87
C SER A 191 -28.58 21.74 -50.23
N VAL A 192 -29.89 21.98 -50.28
CA VAL A 192 -30.89 21.02 -50.73
C VAL A 192 -31.75 21.61 -51.84
N ALA A 193 -32.26 20.77 -52.74
CA ALA A 193 -33.31 21.18 -53.67
C ALA A 193 -34.65 21.37 -52.92
N GLU A 194 -35.57 22.16 -53.46
CA GLU A 194 -36.84 22.53 -52.79
C GLU A 194 -37.69 21.31 -52.34
N ASN A 195 -37.54 20.16 -52.99
CA ASN A 195 -38.24 18.92 -52.68
C ASN A 195 -37.45 17.94 -51.79
N VAL A 196 -36.28 18.34 -51.30
CA VAL A 196 -35.42 17.54 -50.41
C VAL A 196 -35.44 18.16 -49.02
N LYS A 197 -35.78 17.37 -48.00
CA LYS A 197 -35.75 17.84 -46.61
C LYS A 197 -34.29 18.03 -46.17
N PRO A 198 -33.89 19.20 -45.68
CA PRO A 198 -32.60 19.35 -45.01
C PRO A 198 -32.64 18.59 -43.67
N THR A 199 -31.50 18.06 -43.25
CA THR A 199 -31.36 17.42 -41.94
C THR A 199 -30.23 18.07 -41.15
N PHE A 200 -30.37 18.03 -39.82
CA PHE A 200 -29.38 18.58 -38.91
C PHE A 200 -29.03 17.56 -37.83
N THR A 201 -27.76 17.55 -37.43
CA THR A 201 -27.27 16.70 -36.34
C THR A 201 -26.77 17.56 -35.19
N VAL A 202 -27.24 17.29 -33.98
CA VAL A 202 -26.74 17.93 -32.75
C VAL A 202 -25.64 17.07 -32.16
N HIS A 203 -24.53 17.69 -31.73
CA HIS A 203 -23.38 17.02 -31.16
C HIS A 203 -23.02 17.59 -29.79
N ILE A 204 -22.37 16.75 -28.97
CA ILE A 204 -21.68 17.14 -27.74
C ILE A 204 -20.22 16.69 -27.78
N ASN A 205 -19.36 17.37 -27.02
CA ASN A 205 -17.92 17.12 -26.99
C ASN A 205 -17.49 15.99 -26.04
N THR A 206 -18.39 15.47 -25.21
CA THR A 206 -18.12 14.38 -24.27
C THR A 206 -19.33 13.44 -24.18
N VAL A 207 -19.08 12.19 -23.80
CA VAL A 207 -20.15 11.21 -23.56
C VAL A 207 -20.78 11.49 -22.20
N LEU A 208 -22.11 11.42 -22.13
CA LEU A 208 -22.87 11.62 -20.90
C LEU A 208 -23.42 10.29 -20.39
N ALA A 209 -23.51 10.15 -19.07
CA ALA A 209 -24.12 8.99 -18.42
C ALA A 209 -25.64 8.96 -18.57
N HIS A 210 -26.25 10.13 -18.84
CA HIS A 210 -27.69 10.29 -19.02
C HIS A 210 -28.02 10.86 -20.40
N ASP A 211 -29.24 10.60 -20.87
CA ASP A 211 -29.79 11.22 -22.09
C ASP A 211 -29.77 12.75 -21.98
N LEU A 212 -29.27 13.43 -23.02
CA LEU A 212 -29.36 14.89 -23.14
C LEU A 212 -30.51 15.28 -24.06
N THR A 213 -31.45 16.06 -23.52
CA THR A 213 -32.55 16.63 -24.30
C THR A 213 -32.22 18.06 -24.72
N VAL A 214 -32.27 18.34 -26.02
CA VAL A 214 -31.96 19.66 -26.59
C VAL A 214 -33.20 20.20 -27.29
N THR A 215 -33.67 21.38 -26.86
CA THR A 215 -34.75 22.11 -27.52
C THR A 215 -34.15 23.05 -28.57
N LEU A 216 -34.47 22.83 -29.84
CA LEU A 216 -34.04 23.65 -30.97
C LEU A 216 -34.84 24.96 -31.04
N SER A 217 -34.34 25.93 -31.82
CA SER A 217 -34.97 27.25 -31.97
C SER A 217 -36.38 27.23 -32.57
N ASN A 218 -36.77 26.12 -33.22
CA ASN A 218 -38.12 25.88 -33.73
C ASN A 218 -39.02 25.09 -32.75
N ASN A 219 -38.61 24.94 -31.48
CA ASN A 219 -39.24 24.15 -30.43
C ASN A 219 -39.24 22.63 -30.66
N ALA A 220 -38.56 22.13 -31.70
CA ALA A 220 -38.33 20.70 -31.82
C ALA A 220 -37.41 20.21 -30.71
N VAL A 221 -37.61 18.98 -30.29
CA VAL A 221 -36.80 18.34 -29.25
C VAL A 221 -36.03 17.20 -29.89
N VAL A 222 -34.71 17.23 -29.73
CA VAL A 222 -33.82 16.11 -30.08
C VAL A 222 -33.20 15.55 -28.80
N THR A 223 -32.91 14.25 -28.82
CA THR A 223 -32.27 13.57 -27.70
C THR A 223 -30.97 12.95 -28.17
N ILE A 224 -29.87 13.26 -27.49
CA ILE A 224 -28.64 12.49 -27.57
C ILE A 224 -28.72 11.43 -26.48
N LYS A 225 -28.68 10.15 -26.87
CA LYS A 225 -28.80 9.06 -25.90
C LYS A 225 -27.54 8.96 -25.03
N ALA A 226 -27.71 8.53 -23.78
CA ALA A 226 -26.60 8.18 -22.91
C ALA A 226 -25.61 7.27 -23.65
N GLY A 227 -24.31 7.51 -23.49
CA GLY A 227 -23.28 6.79 -24.23
C GLY A 227 -23.02 7.29 -25.66
N GLN A 228 -23.80 8.24 -26.19
CA GLN A 228 -23.61 8.83 -27.52
C GLN A 228 -23.12 10.27 -27.44
N THR A 229 -22.50 10.75 -28.52
CA THR A 229 -22.05 12.14 -28.68
C THR A 229 -22.83 12.90 -29.74
N SER A 230 -23.79 12.27 -30.42
CA SER A 230 -24.60 12.87 -31.48
C SER A 230 -26.02 12.35 -31.44
N SER A 231 -26.99 13.17 -31.84
CA SER A 231 -28.37 12.73 -32.05
C SER A 231 -28.50 11.94 -33.36
N GLU A 232 -29.60 11.23 -33.52
CA GLU A 232 -30.07 10.88 -34.87
C GLU A 232 -30.35 12.17 -35.67
N PRO A 233 -30.21 12.16 -37.01
CA PRO A 233 -30.56 13.30 -37.85
C PRO A 233 -32.02 13.72 -37.66
N TYR A 234 -32.25 15.03 -37.51
CA TYR A 234 -33.58 15.65 -37.40
C TYR A 234 -33.99 16.35 -38.70
#